data_AF-A0A377TYQ0-F1
#
_entry.id   AF-A0A377TYQ0-F1
#
_cell.length_a   1.000
_cell.length_b   1.000
_cell.length_c   1.000
_cell.angle_alpha   90.00
_cell.angle_beta   90.00
_cell.angle_gamma   90.00
#
_symmetry.space_group_name_H-M   'P 1'
#
loop_
_entity.id
_entity.type
_entity.pdbx_description
1 polymer ?
#
loop_
_entity_poly.entity_id
_entity_poly.type
_entity_poly.pdbx_seq_one_letter_code
_entity_poly.pdbx_strand_id
1 'polypeptide(L)'
;METLVAHLALLGAPLPLLTLVSECDTTEAAMEHIDAWGYQRLYNHLAERICQRVLEMLRFTQQPPTCDAVLFSFDNQVLGSSRPLEAIAGS
;
A
#
# COMPACT_ATOMS: atom_id res chain seq x y z
N MET A 1 1.77 12.13 -2.84
CA MET A 1 0.35 12.18 -2.47
C MET A 1 -0.59 11.57 -3.49
N GLU A 2 -0.48 11.88 -4.79
CA GLU A 2 -1.39 11.42 -5.84
C GLU A 2 -1.71 9.91 -5.81
N THR A 3 -0.69 9.06 -5.61
CA THR A 3 -0.87 7.61 -5.49
C THR A 3 -1.78 7.23 -4.31
N LEU A 4 -1.59 7.84 -3.14
CA LEU A 4 -2.42 7.55 -1.96
C LEU A 4 -3.86 7.97 -2.20
N VAL A 5 -4.07 9.19 -2.73
CA VAL A 5 -5.40 9.72 -3.05
C VAL A 5 -6.13 8.82 -4.05
N ALA A 6 -5.44 8.42 -5.13
CA ALA A 6 -6.02 7.57 -6.16
C ALA A 6 -6.45 6.20 -5.60
N HIS A 7 -5.58 5.55 -4.83
CA HIS A 7 -5.91 4.24 -4.25
C HIS A 7 -6.93 4.32 -3.13
N LEU A 8 -6.96 5.39 -2.32
CA LEU A 8 -8.04 5.65 -1.37
C LEU A 8 -9.38 5.79 -2.08
N ALA A 9 -9.43 6.55 -3.18
CA ALA A 9 -10.65 6.71 -3.97
C ALA A 9 -11.14 5.36 -4.54
N LEU A 10 -10.22 4.53 -5.06
CA LEU A 10 -10.55 3.17 -5.52
C LEU A 10 -11.08 2.28 -4.39
N LEU A 11 -10.63 2.50 -3.14
CA LEU A 11 -11.11 1.80 -1.95
C LEU A 11 -12.40 2.39 -1.35
N GLY A 12 -13.00 3.38 -2.02
CA GLY A 12 -14.24 4.02 -1.59
C GLY A 12 -14.07 5.02 -0.45
N ALA A 13 -12.90 5.66 -0.32
CA ALA A 13 -12.71 6.76 0.62
C ALA A 13 -13.61 7.96 0.28
N PRO A 14 -14.19 8.63 1.29
CA PRO A 14 -15.04 9.78 1.07
C PRO A 14 -14.21 11.00 0.67
N LEU A 15 -14.81 11.91 -0.11
CA LEU A 15 -14.13 13.10 -0.63
C LEU A 15 -13.40 13.93 0.44
N PRO A 16 -13.93 14.15 1.67
CA PRO A 16 -13.20 14.88 2.70
C PRO A 16 -11.85 14.26 3.07
N LEU A 17 -11.77 12.93 3.16
CA LEU A 17 -10.49 12.24 3.42
C LEU A 17 -9.54 12.41 2.23
N LEU A 18 -10.04 12.30 1.01
CA LEU A 18 -9.22 12.48 -0.20
C LEU A 18 -8.61 13.88 -0.27
N THR A 19 -9.39 14.92 0.07
CA THR A 19 -8.92 16.30 0.14
C THR A 19 -7.84 16.46 1.21
N LEU A 20 -8.08 16.00 2.44
CA LEU A 20 -7.11 16.05 3.53
C LEU A 20 -5.77 15.42 3.14
N VAL A 21 -5.81 14.21 2.57
CA VAL A 21 -4.59 13.51 2.13
C VAL A 21 -3.90 14.24 0.97
N SER A 22 -4.65 14.85 0.05
CA SER A 22 -4.08 15.58 -1.08
C SER A 22 -3.34 16.86 -0.67
N GLU A 23 -3.74 17.47 0.44
CA GLU A 23 -3.18 18.71 1.00
C GLU A 23 -2.00 18.47 1.95
N CYS A 24 -1.69 17.20 2.28
CA CYS A 24 -0.56 16.87 3.13
C CYS A 24 0.77 17.05 2.39
N ASP A 25 1.75 17.67 3.07
CA ASP A 25 3.11 17.82 2.55
C ASP A 25 3.95 16.54 2.69
N THR A 26 3.67 15.73 3.70
CA THR A 26 4.43 14.51 4.03
C THR A 26 3.53 13.29 4.09
N THR A 27 4.08 12.14 3.69
CA THR A 27 3.36 10.86 3.76
C THR A 27 2.87 10.59 5.17
N GLU A 28 3.66 10.92 6.18
CA GLU A 28 3.38 10.72 7.60
C GLU A 28 2.13 11.48 8.05
N ALA A 29 2.01 12.76 7.66
CA ALA A 29 0.81 13.54 7.95
C ALA A 29 -0.44 12.94 7.28
N ALA A 30 -0.30 12.43 6.04
CA ALA A 30 -1.39 11.72 5.39
C ALA A 30 -1.75 10.41 6.11
N MET A 31 -0.77 9.69 6.67
CA MET A 31 -1.02 8.44 7.41
C MET A 31 -1.92 8.69 8.63
N GLU A 32 -1.72 9.78 9.36
CA GLU A 32 -2.56 10.14 10.52
C GLU A 32 -4.04 10.27 10.12
N HIS A 33 -4.33 10.92 9.00
CA HIS A 33 -5.68 11.02 8.47
C HIS A 33 -6.22 9.66 7.98
N ILE A 34 -5.41 8.87 7.29
CA ILE A 34 -5.81 7.53 6.81
C ILE A 34 -6.17 6.62 7.99
N ASP A 35 -5.38 6.66 9.06
CA ASP A 35 -5.59 5.88 10.29
C ASP A 35 -6.85 6.32 11.03
N ALA A 36 -7.01 7.63 11.25
CA ALA A 36 -8.17 8.21 11.92
C ALA A 36 -9.51 7.88 11.23
N TRP A 37 -9.49 7.67 9.91
CA TRP A 37 -10.66 7.30 9.13
C TRP A 37 -10.82 5.79 8.90
N GLY A 38 -9.91 4.95 9.41
CA GLY A 38 -10.02 3.49 9.30
C GLY A 38 -9.63 2.91 7.93
N TYR A 39 -8.80 3.62 7.15
CA TYR A 39 -8.37 3.20 5.81
C TYR A 39 -6.97 2.56 5.78
N GLN A 40 -6.44 2.06 6.89
CA GLN A 40 -5.12 1.42 6.99
C GLN A 40 -4.97 0.22 6.03
N ARG A 41 -6.08 -0.43 5.64
CA ARG A 41 -6.10 -1.49 4.61
C ARG A 41 -5.50 -1.05 3.26
N LEU A 42 -5.40 0.26 3.03
CA LEU A 42 -4.71 0.84 1.89
C LEU A 42 -3.29 0.28 1.74
N TYR A 43 -2.54 0.11 2.83
CA TYR A 43 -1.14 -0.31 2.75
C TYR A 43 -1.01 -1.75 2.24
N ASN A 44 -1.84 -2.67 2.73
CA ASN A 44 -1.90 -4.03 2.19
C ASN A 44 -2.30 -4.03 0.71
N HIS A 45 -3.30 -3.23 0.34
CA HIS A 45 -3.71 -3.09 -1.05
C HIS A 45 -2.56 -2.59 -1.94
N LEU A 46 -1.79 -1.59 -1.50
CA LEU A 46 -0.63 -1.11 -2.23
C LEU A 46 0.44 -2.19 -2.37
N ALA A 47 0.73 -2.95 -1.31
CA ALA A 47 1.68 -4.05 -1.35
C ALA A 47 1.26 -5.15 -2.35
N GLU A 48 -0.02 -5.54 -2.37
CA GLU A 48 -0.56 -6.48 -3.36
C GLU A 48 -0.43 -5.93 -4.79
N ARG A 49 -0.72 -4.64 -5.01
CA ARG A 49 -0.61 -4.00 -6.33
C ARG A 49 0.81 -3.97 -6.85
N ILE A 50 1.81 -3.80 -5.96
CA ILE A 50 3.24 -3.91 -6.33
C ILE A 50 3.52 -5.31 -6.87
N CYS A 51 3.12 -6.37 -6.15
CA CYS A 51 3.32 -7.75 -6.58
C CYS A 51 2.62 -8.03 -7.92
N GLN A 52 1.37 -7.60 -8.08
CA GLN A 52 0.63 -7.73 -9.34
C GLN A 52 1.38 -7.08 -10.50
N ARG A 53 1.91 -5.87 -10.29
CA ARG A 53 2.64 -5.14 -11.34
C ARG A 53 3.93 -5.85 -11.75
N VAL A 54 4.67 -6.42 -10.78
CA VAL A 54 5.86 -7.22 -11.05
C VAL A 54 5.50 -8.46 -11.87
N LEU A 55 4.44 -9.17 -11.50
CA LEU A 55 3.98 -10.36 -12.23
C LEU A 55 3.51 -10.03 -13.65
N GLU A 56 2.82 -8.89 -13.87
CA GLU A 56 2.43 -8.40 -15.20
C GLU A 56 3.66 -8.14 -16.10
N MET A 57 4.74 -7.62 -15.52
CA MET A 57 6.00 -7.38 -16.24
C MET A 57 6.71 -8.69 -16.58
N LEU A 58 6.57 -9.73 -15.75
CA LEU A 58 7.17 -11.05 -15.92
C LEU A 58 6.25 -12.07 -16.61
N ARG A 59 5.14 -11.63 -17.22
CA ARG A 59 4.10 -12.50 -17.79
C ARG A 59 4.57 -13.50 -18.87
N PHE A 60 5.77 -13.32 -19.43
CA PHE A 60 6.36 -14.21 -20.43
C PHE A 60 7.55 -15.02 -19.89
N THR A 61 7.89 -14.86 -18.60
CA THR A 61 8.93 -15.66 -17.93
C THR A 61 8.36 -17.03 -17.61
N GLN A 62 9.04 -18.10 -18.03
CA GLN A 62 8.54 -19.48 -17.84
C GLN A 62 8.41 -19.88 -16.36
N GLN A 63 9.31 -19.36 -15.51
CA GLN A 63 9.31 -19.59 -14.06
C GLN A 63 9.51 -18.24 -13.36
N PRO A 64 8.45 -17.43 -13.22
CA PRO A 64 8.56 -16.15 -12.52
C PRO A 64 8.87 -16.42 -11.03
N PRO A 65 9.76 -15.63 -10.41
CA PRO A 65 10.00 -15.72 -8.98
C PRO A 65 8.73 -15.32 -8.20
N THR A 66 8.63 -15.80 -6.96
CA THR A 66 7.68 -15.25 -6.00
C THR A 66 8.06 -13.81 -5.68
N CYS A 67 7.07 -12.92 -5.64
CA CYS A 67 7.26 -11.51 -5.31
C CYS A 67 6.38 -11.17 -4.11
N ASP A 68 7.01 -10.63 -3.08
CA ASP A 68 6.34 -10.07 -1.91
C ASP A 68 6.77 -8.61 -1.70
N ALA A 69 5.88 -7.84 -1.09
CA ALA A 69 6.13 -6.46 -0.73
C ALA A 69 5.76 -6.24 0.74
N VAL A 70 6.61 -5.51 1.44
CA VAL A 70 6.38 -5.05 2.81
C VAL A 70 6.63 -3.55 2.85
N LEU A 71 5.66 -2.80 3.36
CA LEU A 71 5.72 -1.36 3.52
C LEU A 71 6.06 -1.04 4.98
N PHE A 72 7.01 -0.14 5.17
CA PHE A 72 7.43 0.35 6.48
C PHE A 72 7.27 1.87 6.53
N SER A 73 6.92 2.38 7.71
CA SER A 73 7.08 3.80 8.03
C SER A 73 8.56 4.14 8.23
N PHE A 74 8.89 5.43 8.31
CA PHE A 74 10.26 5.86 8.67
C PHE A 74 10.71 5.35 10.04
N ASP A 75 9.78 5.11 10.97
CA ASP A 75 10.07 4.55 12.30
C ASP A 75 10.18 3.02 12.31
N ASN A 76 10.35 2.40 11.13
CA ASN A 76 10.43 0.95 10.91
C ASN A 76 9.19 0.16 11.39
N GLN A 77 8.04 0.82 11.51
CA GLN A 77 6.79 0.11 11.79
C GLN A 77 6.23 -0.46 10.49
N VAL A 78 5.81 -1.73 10.52
CA VAL A 78 5.15 -2.34 9.36
C VAL A 78 3.79 -1.68 9.18
N LEU A 79 3.56 -1.14 7.99
CA LEU A 79 2.29 -0.53 7.59
C LEU A 79 1.37 -1.53 6.90
N GLY A 80 1.95 -2.38 6.05
CA GLY A 80 1.21 -3.40 5.33
C GLY A 80 2.10 -4.31 4.50
N SER A 81 1.55 -5.43 4.06
CA SER A 81 2.27 -6.45 3.29
C SER A 81 1.36 -7.18 2.29
N SER A 82 1.96 -7.77 1.26
CA SER A 82 1.25 -8.50 0.19
C SER A 82 0.59 -9.79 0.67
N ARG A 83 1.06 -10.33 1.80
CA ARG A 83 0.52 -11.49 2.55
C ARG A 83 1.01 -11.41 4.00
N PRO A 84 0.49 -12.23 4.94
CA PRO A 84 0.95 -12.21 6.34
C PRO A 84 2.47 -12.35 6.46
N LEU A 85 3.10 -11.56 7.35
CA LEU A 85 4.56 -11.48 7.46
C LEU A 85 5.19 -12.84 7.81
N GLU A 86 4.52 -13.65 8.60
CA GLU A 86 4.98 -14.99 8.99
C GLU A 86 5.15 -15.90 7.76
N ALA A 87 4.30 -15.71 6.75
CA ALA A 87 4.38 -16.46 5.49
C ALA A 87 5.51 -15.93 4.57
N ILE A 88 5.94 -14.68 4.74
CA ILE A 88 7.06 -14.06 4.01
C ILE A 88 8.39 -14.44 4.65
N ALA A 89 8.50 -14.38 5.98
CA ALA A 89 9.75 -14.68 6.69
C ALA A 89 10.15 -16.16 6.62
N GLY A 90 9.19 -17.05 6.36
CA GLY A 90 9.38 -18.50 6.25
C GLY A 90 9.61 -19.04 4.83
N SER A 91 9.79 -18.18 3.82
CA SER A 91 10.04 -18.57 2.42
C SER A 91 11.52 -18.66 2.07
#